data_AF-A0A2E1X628-F1
#
_entry.id   AF-A0A2E1X628-F1
#
_cell.length_a   1.000
_cell.length_b   1.000
_cell.length_c   1.000
_cell.angle_alpha   90.00
_cell.angle_beta   90.00
_cell.angle_gamma   90.00
#
_symmetry.space_group_name_H-M   'P 1'
#
loop_
_entity.id
_entity.type
_entity.pdbx_description
1 polymer ?
#
loop_
_entity_poly.entity_id
_entity_poly.type
_entity_poly.pdbx_seq_one_letter_code
_entity_poly.pdbx_strand_id
1 'polypeptide(L)'
;MPRKRGSRGSTARSQQIEAGLVSLDRSRGPLFREKEDEGKSFRPDGQRDPVRCQRSENKMRISDLEAIDIARAFSEKPHLRGKGDEVLQRVGRSLSYIGDTHKPQRFDCPLLEEGKCMVHRIAKPIECLAELPDGGFSSDGHRSLERRDQLNNELYGNRWEFKAIPLMLARYMMDREGPASGKSGSTLRKEQNRVEQRRASRSNDPRKGSGPAR
;
A
#
# COMPACT_ATOMS: atom_id res chain seq x y z
N MET A 1 -26.00 27.20 15.96
CA MET A 1 -26.47 26.20 14.98
C MET A 1 -25.29 25.67 14.17
N PRO A 2 -24.74 24.47 14.45
CA PRO A 2 -23.65 23.94 13.63
C PRO A 2 -24.23 23.29 12.37
N ARG A 3 -23.84 23.81 11.20
CA ARG A 3 -24.20 23.24 9.90
C ARG A 3 -23.51 21.87 9.74
N LYS A 4 -24.29 20.78 9.83
CA LYS A 4 -23.94 19.44 9.35
C LYS A 4 -23.45 19.53 7.90
N ARG A 5 -22.15 19.38 7.66
CA ARG A 5 -21.61 19.21 6.30
C ARG A 5 -22.16 17.91 5.71
N GLY A 6 -22.73 18.01 4.51
CA GLY A 6 -23.47 16.94 3.84
C GLY A 6 -22.65 15.67 3.62
N SER A 7 -23.20 14.57 4.13
CA SER A 7 -22.73 13.17 4.04
C SER A 7 -22.86 12.53 2.64
N ARG A 8 -23.02 13.30 1.56
CA ARG A 8 -23.20 12.74 0.20
C ARG A 8 -21.90 12.58 -0.61
N GLY A 9 -20.80 13.22 -0.19
CA GLY A 9 -19.49 13.11 -0.85
C GLY A 9 -18.50 12.13 -0.19
N SER A 10 -18.74 11.70 1.05
CA SER A 10 -17.80 10.84 1.78
C SER A 10 -17.81 9.40 1.28
N THR A 11 -18.97 8.86 0.91
CA THR A 11 -19.10 7.48 0.44
C THR A 11 -18.45 7.27 -0.92
N ALA A 12 -18.69 8.17 -1.89
CA ALA A 12 -18.12 8.07 -3.24
C ALA A 12 -16.58 8.14 -3.20
N ARG A 13 -16.03 9.08 -2.42
CA ARG A 13 -14.58 9.17 -2.22
C ARG A 13 -14.01 7.95 -1.52
N SER A 14 -14.70 7.41 -0.51
CA SER A 14 -14.27 6.20 0.19
C SER A 14 -14.24 5.00 -0.76
N GLN A 15 -15.24 4.85 -1.63
CA GLN A 15 -15.28 3.81 -2.65
C GLN A 15 -14.15 3.96 -3.67
N GLN A 16 -13.84 5.19 -4.10
CA GLN A 16 -12.71 5.46 -4.99
C GLN A 16 -11.38 5.10 -4.33
N ILE A 17 -11.18 5.44 -3.05
CA ILE A 17 -9.98 5.04 -2.29
C ILE A 17 -9.90 3.51 -2.23
N GLU A 18 -10.98 2.80 -1.90
CA GLU A 18 -10.98 1.34 -1.86
C GLU A 18 -10.63 0.71 -3.21
N ALA A 19 -11.20 1.22 -4.31
CA ALA A 19 -10.88 0.78 -5.67
C ALA A 19 -9.41 1.07 -6.03
N GLY A 20 -8.90 2.23 -5.62
CA GLY A 20 -7.49 2.62 -5.76
C GLY A 20 -6.56 1.67 -5.00
N LEU A 21 -6.86 1.36 -3.73
CA LEU A 21 -6.09 0.44 -2.90
C LEU A 21 -6.04 -0.98 -3.47
N VAL A 22 -7.17 -1.47 -4.00
CA VAL A 22 -7.19 -2.76 -4.71
C VAL A 22 -6.29 -2.73 -5.94
N SER A 23 -6.38 -1.66 -6.74
CA SER A 23 -5.57 -1.50 -7.95
C SER A 23 -4.08 -1.38 -7.64
N LEU A 24 -3.74 -0.68 -6.55
CA LEU A 24 -2.39 -0.57 -6.03
C LEU A 24 -1.86 -1.93 -5.56
N ASP A 25 -2.66 -2.74 -4.86
CA ASP A 25 -2.26 -4.09 -4.47
C ASP A 25 -2.03 -5.00 -5.69
N ARG A 26 -2.84 -4.84 -6.75
CA ARG A 26 -2.66 -5.59 -8.01
C ARG A 26 -1.35 -5.24 -8.71
N SER A 27 -0.90 -3.98 -8.69
CA SER A 27 0.37 -3.59 -9.33
C SER A 27 1.60 -4.12 -8.59
N ARG A 28 1.47 -4.58 -7.34
CA ARG A 28 2.57 -5.27 -6.63
C ARG A 28 2.77 -6.72 -7.11
N GLY A 29 1.73 -7.35 -7.65
CA GLY A 29 1.74 -8.76 -8.05
C GLY A 29 2.86 -9.15 -9.02
N PRO A 30 3.04 -8.43 -10.15
CA PRO A 30 4.14 -8.67 -11.08
C PRO A 30 5.51 -8.58 -10.41
N LEU A 31 5.71 -7.59 -9.54
CA LEU A 31 6.98 -7.38 -8.85
C LEU A 31 7.34 -8.53 -7.91
N PHE A 32 6.36 -9.12 -7.22
CA PHE A 32 6.63 -10.30 -6.40
C PHE A 32 7.06 -11.50 -7.23
N ARG A 33 6.43 -11.72 -8.40
CA ARG A 33 6.79 -12.82 -9.31
C ARG A 33 8.19 -12.63 -9.88
N GLU A 34 8.51 -11.42 -10.32
CA GLU A 34 9.85 -11.07 -10.81
C GLU A 34 10.93 -11.41 -9.77
N LYS A 35 10.72 -11.06 -8.49
CA LYS A 35 11.67 -11.39 -7.42
C LYS A 35 11.76 -12.88 -7.09
N GLU A 36 10.68 -13.62 -7.25
CA GLU A 36 10.66 -15.08 -7.07
C GLU A 36 11.44 -15.76 -8.21
N ASP A 37 11.27 -15.30 -9.45
CA ASP A 37 11.92 -15.85 -10.65
C ASP A 37 13.42 -15.52 -10.71
N GLU A 38 13.82 -14.32 -10.25
CA GLU A 38 15.21 -13.85 -10.38
C GLU A 38 16.21 -14.55 -9.44
N GLY A 39 15.75 -15.23 -8.38
CA GLY A 39 16.40 -16.31 -7.60
C GLY A 39 17.87 -16.20 -7.12
N LYS A 40 18.67 -15.24 -7.57
CA LYS A 40 20.15 -15.22 -7.45
C LYS A 40 20.71 -13.88 -6.95
N SER A 41 19.88 -12.84 -6.83
CA SER A 41 20.30 -11.50 -6.36
C SER A 41 19.42 -10.92 -5.26
N PHE A 42 18.34 -11.62 -4.88
CA PHE A 42 17.38 -11.19 -3.87
C PHE A 42 17.36 -12.16 -2.71
N ARG A 43 17.02 -11.68 -1.51
CA ARG A 43 16.79 -12.58 -0.38
C ARG A 43 15.74 -13.61 -0.79
N PRO A 44 15.86 -14.88 -0.37
CA PRO A 44 14.93 -15.96 -0.76
C PRO A 44 13.46 -15.68 -0.44
N ASP A 45 13.19 -14.69 0.42
CA ASP A 45 11.86 -14.26 0.83
C ASP A 45 11.31 -13.06 0.04
N GLY A 46 12.03 -12.58 -1.00
CA GLY A 46 11.66 -11.43 -1.82
C GLY A 46 11.86 -10.07 -1.12
N GLN A 47 12.51 -10.05 0.05
CA GLN A 47 12.69 -8.82 0.81
C GLN A 47 13.81 -7.94 0.25
N ARG A 48 13.63 -6.61 0.42
CA ARG A 48 14.67 -5.62 0.12
C ARG A 48 15.78 -5.77 1.15
N ASP A 49 17.03 -5.58 0.73
CA ASP A 49 18.16 -5.57 1.65
C ASP A 49 17.91 -4.59 2.81
N PRO A 50 17.97 -5.03 4.08
CA PRO A 50 17.79 -4.16 5.24
C PRO A 50 18.75 -2.97 5.29
N VAL A 51 19.96 -3.10 4.74
CA VAL A 51 20.94 -1.99 4.66
C VAL A 51 20.36 -0.82 3.90
N ARG A 52 19.62 -1.09 2.81
CA ARG A 52 18.94 -0.05 2.02
C ARG A 52 17.81 0.65 2.76
N CYS A 53 17.35 0.10 3.88
CA CYS A 53 16.34 0.69 4.75
C CYS A 53 16.96 1.55 5.87
N GLN A 54 18.29 1.58 6.00
CA GLN A 54 19.02 2.42 6.94
C GLN A 54 19.27 3.82 6.36
N ARG A 55 19.46 4.80 7.23
CA ARG A 55 19.65 6.22 6.87
C ARG A 55 20.80 6.46 5.89
N SER A 56 21.86 5.66 5.90
CA SER A 56 23.00 5.80 4.97
C SER A 56 22.57 5.73 3.50
N GLU A 57 21.56 4.92 3.18
CA GLU A 57 21.15 4.62 1.81
C GLU A 57 19.70 5.03 1.51
N ASN A 58 18.82 4.90 2.49
CA ASN A 58 17.39 5.04 2.28
C ASN A 58 16.97 6.48 2.00
N LYS A 59 16.45 6.72 0.79
CA LYS A 59 15.85 8.00 0.38
C LYS A 59 14.41 7.83 -0.14
N MET A 60 13.77 6.71 0.22
CA MET A 60 12.48 6.29 -0.34
C MET A 60 11.38 7.29 -0.03
N ARG A 61 10.53 7.52 -1.03
CA ARG A 61 9.33 8.35 -0.90
C ARG A 61 8.11 7.52 -1.24
N ILE A 62 6.98 7.87 -0.65
CA ILE A 62 5.71 7.18 -0.88
C ILE A 62 4.61 8.18 -1.18
N SER A 63 3.61 7.73 -1.92
CA SER A 63 2.43 8.55 -2.23
C SER A 63 1.36 8.46 -1.14
N ASP A 64 0.35 9.33 -1.22
CA ASP A 64 -0.80 9.35 -0.31
C ASP A 64 -1.50 7.98 -0.26
N LEU A 65 -1.72 7.33 -1.41
CA LEU A 65 -2.40 6.04 -1.46
C LEU A 65 -1.59 4.91 -0.80
N GLU A 66 -0.26 4.90 -0.98
CA GLU A 66 0.62 3.94 -0.31
C GLU A 66 0.61 4.14 1.21
N ALA A 67 0.64 5.39 1.68
CA ALA A 67 0.59 5.71 3.10
C ALA A 67 -0.73 5.31 3.76
N ILE A 68 -1.86 5.54 3.07
CA ILE A 68 -3.18 5.07 3.51
C ILE A 68 -3.22 3.54 3.60
N ASP A 69 -2.68 2.83 2.61
CA ASP A 69 -2.66 1.36 2.61
C ASP A 69 -1.86 0.81 3.80
N ILE A 70 -0.71 1.43 4.10
CA ILE A 70 0.13 1.09 5.26
C ILE A 70 -0.61 1.36 6.57
N ALA A 71 -1.19 2.56 6.73
CA ALA A 71 -1.93 2.92 7.93
C ALA A 71 -3.11 1.95 8.19
N ARG A 72 -3.88 1.64 7.14
CA ARG A 72 -4.97 0.65 7.21
C ARG A 72 -4.46 -0.73 7.58
N ALA A 73 -3.31 -1.15 7.04
CA ALA A 73 -2.70 -2.43 7.40
C ALA A 73 -2.40 -2.55 8.90
N PHE A 74 -1.86 -1.50 9.53
CA PHE A 74 -1.63 -1.50 10.99
C PHE A 74 -2.93 -1.56 11.81
N SER A 75 -4.00 -0.94 11.32
CA SER A 75 -5.31 -0.99 11.99
C SER A 75 -6.00 -2.35 11.86
N GLU A 76 -5.78 -3.05 10.75
CA GLU A 76 -6.59 -4.18 10.32
C GLU A 76 -5.91 -5.54 10.58
N LYS A 77 -4.58 -5.63 10.38
CA LYS A 77 -3.89 -6.93 10.31
C LYS A 77 -3.52 -7.44 11.71
N PRO A 78 -3.87 -8.69 12.06
CA PRO A 78 -3.62 -9.23 13.40
C PRO A 78 -2.14 -9.21 13.83
N HIS A 79 -1.20 -9.51 12.93
CA HIS A 79 0.24 -9.55 13.23
C HIS A 79 0.91 -8.16 13.29
N LEU A 80 0.18 -7.10 12.91
CA LEU A 80 0.62 -5.70 13.05
C LEU A 80 -0.09 -4.98 14.21
N ARG A 81 -1.11 -5.62 14.80
CA ARG A 81 -1.86 -5.06 15.92
C ARG A 81 -0.92 -4.81 17.10
N GLY A 82 -1.02 -3.62 17.69
CA GLY A 82 -0.17 -3.18 18.79
C GLY A 82 1.20 -2.63 18.37
N LYS A 83 1.65 -2.86 17.12
CA LYS A 83 2.94 -2.36 16.64
C LYS A 83 2.90 -0.93 16.09
N GLY A 84 1.71 -0.35 15.97
CA GLY A 84 1.53 1.01 15.45
C GLY A 84 2.27 2.06 16.28
N ASP A 85 2.23 1.96 17.62
CA ASP A 85 2.88 2.91 18.52
C ASP A 85 4.41 2.85 18.41
N GLU A 86 4.98 1.66 18.26
CA GLU A 86 6.41 1.48 18.02
C GLU A 86 6.85 2.12 16.70
N VAL A 87 6.04 1.95 15.64
CA VAL A 87 6.28 2.61 14.35
C VAL A 87 6.21 4.12 14.50
N LEU A 88 5.24 4.65 15.24
CA LEU A 88 5.13 6.08 15.50
C LEU A 88 6.31 6.63 16.29
N GLN A 89 6.85 5.88 17.26
CA GLN A 89 8.08 6.25 17.96
C GLN A 89 9.28 6.33 17.01
N ARG A 90 9.43 5.33 16.11
CA ARG A 90 10.48 5.32 15.07
C ARG A 90 10.31 6.48 14.09
N VAL A 91 9.05 6.79 13.70
CA VAL A 91 8.71 7.96 12.89
C VAL A 91 9.15 9.25 13.57
N GLY A 92 8.81 9.45 14.86
CA GLY A 92 9.21 10.63 15.62
C GLY A 92 10.72 10.84 15.65
N ARG A 93 11.52 9.77 15.80
CA ARG A 93 12.98 9.84 15.70
C ARG A 93 13.44 10.26 14.31
N SER A 94 12.90 9.66 13.26
CA SER A 94 13.27 10.01 11.88
C SER A 94 12.90 11.44 11.50
N LEU A 95 11.76 11.96 12.00
CA LEU A 95 11.31 13.33 11.78
C LEU A 95 12.26 14.39 12.35
N SER A 96 13.06 14.06 13.38
CA SER A 96 14.07 15.00 13.90
C SER A 96 15.19 15.33 12.91
N TYR A 97 15.34 14.55 11.83
CA TYR A 97 16.41 14.69 10.84
C TYR A 97 15.93 15.09 9.44
N ILE A 98 14.61 15.19 9.22
CA ILE A 98 14.04 15.47 7.89
C ILE A 98 13.02 16.61 7.96
N GLY A 99 13.02 17.46 6.95
CA GLY A 99 12.04 18.54 6.79
C GLY A 99 10.89 18.15 5.86
N ASP A 100 9.79 18.89 5.91
CA ASP A 100 8.70 18.73 4.93
C ASP A 100 9.10 19.34 3.58
N THR A 101 9.56 18.49 2.65
CA THR A 101 9.99 18.88 1.31
C THR A 101 9.78 17.74 0.32
N HIS A 102 9.73 18.08 -0.97
CA HIS A 102 9.65 17.12 -2.07
C HIS A 102 11.00 16.48 -2.41
N LYS A 103 12.11 17.03 -1.90
CA LYS A 103 13.46 16.53 -2.17
C LYS A 103 13.69 15.19 -1.45
N PRO A 104 14.43 14.23 -2.06
CA PRO A 104 14.84 13.01 -1.38
C PRO A 104 15.69 13.31 -0.14
N GLN A 105 15.34 12.69 0.99
CA GLN A 105 16.02 12.86 2.27
C GLN A 105 16.34 11.51 2.88
N ARG A 106 17.43 11.45 3.64
CA ARG A 106 17.93 10.20 4.25
C ARG A 106 17.27 9.95 5.62
N PHE A 107 16.78 8.74 5.86
CA PHE A 107 16.14 8.38 7.14
C PHE A 107 16.19 6.87 7.40
N ASP A 108 16.11 6.46 8.67
CA ASP A 108 15.90 5.06 9.03
C ASP A 108 14.43 4.68 8.81
N CYS A 109 14.20 3.61 8.06
CA CYS A 109 12.85 3.17 7.69
C CYS A 109 12.08 2.75 8.95
N PRO A 110 10.97 3.43 9.30
CA PRO A 110 10.22 3.11 10.52
C PRO A 110 9.50 1.76 10.44
N LEU A 111 9.36 1.20 9.23
CA LEU A 111 8.72 -0.09 8.95
C LEU A 111 9.69 -1.28 8.98
N LEU A 112 10.98 -1.04 9.26
CA LEU A 112 11.98 -2.09 9.41
C LEU A 112 11.99 -2.58 10.85
N GLU A 113 11.83 -3.89 11.03
CA GLU A 113 11.87 -4.57 12.33
C GLU A 113 12.62 -5.89 12.17
N GLU A 114 13.64 -6.11 13.01
CA GLU A 114 14.46 -7.35 12.99
C GLU A 114 14.98 -7.70 11.57
N GLY A 115 15.38 -6.68 10.80
CA GLY A 115 15.86 -6.86 9.43
C GLY A 115 14.78 -7.29 8.45
N LYS A 116 13.49 -7.06 8.75
CA LYS A 116 12.36 -7.38 7.88
C LYS A 116 11.40 -6.20 7.76
N CYS A 117 10.78 -6.06 6.59
CA CYS A 117 9.75 -5.05 6.40
C CYS A 117 8.41 -5.56 6.96
N MET A 118 7.85 -4.87 7.95
CA MET A 118 6.63 -5.29 8.65
C MET A 118 5.43 -5.46 7.70
N VAL A 119 5.35 -4.64 6.65
CA VAL A 119 4.25 -4.63 5.69
C VAL A 119 4.60 -5.32 4.36
N HIS A 120 5.66 -6.15 4.33
CA HIS A 120 6.27 -6.68 3.11
C HIS A 120 5.26 -7.23 2.09
N ARG A 121 4.38 -8.14 2.51
CA ARG A 121 3.38 -8.81 1.64
C ARG A 121 1.99 -8.15 1.65
N ILE A 122 1.87 -6.95 2.22
CA ILE A 122 0.57 -6.34 2.54
C ILE A 122 0.44 -4.97 1.88
N ALA A 123 1.40 -4.08 2.15
CA ALA A 123 1.33 -2.68 1.75
C ALA A 123 2.73 -2.11 1.47
N LYS A 124 3.71 -2.95 1.15
CA LYS A 124 5.08 -2.49 0.86
C LYS A 124 5.05 -1.49 -0.30
N PRO A 125 5.74 -0.34 -0.18
CA PRO A 125 5.80 0.63 -1.27
C PRO A 125 6.31 0.00 -2.57
N ILE A 126 5.73 0.42 -3.69
CA ILE A 126 6.02 -0.13 -5.02
C ILE A 126 7.48 0.09 -5.38
N GLU A 127 8.03 1.28 -5.11
CA GLU A 127 9.44 1.58 -5.38
C GLU A 127 10.37 0.66 -4.58
N CYS A 128 10.04 0.35 -3.32
CA CYS A 128 10.79 -0.60 -2.49
C CYS A 128 10.71 -2.05 -3.00
N LEU A 129 9.71 -2.40 -3.81
CA LEU A 129 9.58 -3.70 -4.47
C LEU A 129 10.25 -3.73 -5.84
N ALA A 130 10.13 -2.63 -6.59
CA ALA A 130 10.59 -2.51 -7.98
C ALA A 130 12.09 -2.25 -8.09
N GLU A 131 12.70 -1.57 -7.12
CA GLU A 131 14.13 -1.22 -7.17
C GLU A 131 15.02 -2.47 -7.27
N LEU A 132 15.95 -2.44 -8.22
CA LEU A 132 16.96 -3.48 -8.46
C LEU A 132 18.26 -3.21 -7.66
N PRO A 133 19.16 -4.19 -7.51
CA PRO A 133 20.42 -4.02 -6.77
C PRO A 133 21.37 -2.98 -7.37
N ASP A 134 21.27 -2.69 -8.66
CA ASP A 134 22.04 -1.61 -9.32
C ASP A 134 21.41 -0.21 -9.12
N GLY A 135 20.23 -0.13 -8.48
CA GLY A 135 19.47 1.10 -8.30
C GLY A 135 18.54 1.43 -9.47
N GLY A 136 18.47 0.57 -10.49
CA GLY A 136 17.54 0.67 -11.61
C GLY A 136 16.17 0.06 -11.33
N PHE A 137 15.34 0.01 -12.37
CA PHE A 137 14.02 -0.61 -12.36
C PHE A 137 13.84 -1.47 -13.61
N SER A 138 13.16 -2.59 -13.48
CA SER A 138 12.75 -3.41 -14.62
C SER A 138 11.57 -2.77 -15.37
N SER A 139 11.18 -3.35 -16.51
CA SER A 139 9.98 -2.93 -17.25
C SER A 139 8.71 -3.04 -16.41
N ASP A 140 8.59 -4.09 -15.60
CA ASP A 140 7.44 -4.28 -14.71
C ASP A 140 7.53 -3.34 -13.51
N GLY A 141 8.74 -3.06 -13.01
CA GLY A 141 9.02 -1.98 -12.07
C GLY A 141 8.50 -0.63 -12.55
N HIS A 142 8.87 -0.21 -13.76
CA HIS A 142 8.40 1.02 -14.38
C HIS A 142 6.88 1.05 -14.54
N ARG A 143 6.28 -0.02 -15.09
CA ARG A 143 4.82 -0.12 -15.27
C ARG A 143 4.07 0.01 -13.94
N SER A 144 4.58 -0.60 -12.87
CA SER A 144 3.95 -0.53 -11.55
C SER A 144 4.08 0.85 -10.90
N LEU A 145 5.21 1.54 -11.12
CA LEU A 145 5.40 2.94 -10.70
C LEU A 145 4.46 3.88 -11.45
N GLU A 146 4.38 3.77 -12.78
CA GLU A 146 3.45 4.55 -13.60
C GLU A 146 2.00 4.34 -13.16
N ARG A 147 1.62 3.08 -12.90
CA ARG A 147 0.27 2.75 -12.43
C ARG A 147 -0.01 3.37 -11.06
N ARG A 148 0.94 3.34 -10.13
CA ARG A 148 0.81 4.00 -8.81
C ARG A 148 0.54 5.50 -8.99
N ASP A 149 1.31 6.15 -9.83
CA ASP A 149 1.25 7.59 -10.03
C ASP A 149 -0.08 7.98 -10.70
N GLN A 150 -0.51 7.20 -11.70
CA GLN A 150 -1.84 7.33 -12.32
C GLN A 150 -2.97 7.22 -11.28
N LEU A 151 -2.93 6.22 -10.40
CA LEU A 151 -3.96 6.03 -9.37
C LEU A 151 -4.03 7.23 -8.41
N ASN A 152 -2.89 7.82 -8.06
CA ASN A 152 -2.87 9.01 -7.20
C ASN A 152 -3.38 10.25 -7.94
N ASN A 153 -3.03 10.42 -9.22
CA ASN A 153 -3.58 11.47 -10.09
C ASN A 153 -5.10 11.37 -10.21
N GLU A 154 -5.64 10.17 -10.43
CA GLU A 154 -7.10 9.94 -10.54
C GLU A 154 -7.84 10.30 -9.24
N LEU A 155 -7.25 10.02 -8.07
CA LEU A 155 -7.89 10.24 -6.76
C LEU A 155 -7.76 11.67 -6.24
N TYR A 156 -6.61 12.29 -6.46
CA TYR A 156 -6.24 13.55 -5.80
C TYR A 156 -6.00 14.70 -6.78
N GLY A 157 -5.92 14.43 -8.09
CA GLY A 157 -5.53 15.40 -9.10
C GLY A 157 -4.10 15.90 -8.87
N ASN A 158 -3.84 17.18 -9.08
CA ASN A 158 -2.51 17.76 -8.87
C ASN A 158 -2.14 18.03 -7.40
N ARG A 159 -2.85 17.40 -6.43
CA ARG A 159 -2.73 17.69 -4.99
C ARG A 159 -2.08 16.57 -4.17
N TRP A 160 -1.75 15.44 -4.79
CA TRP A 160 -0.99 14.41 -4.10
C TRP A 160 0.50 14.71 -4.19
N GLU A 161 1.27 14.18 -3.25
CA GLU A 161 2.69 14.46 -3.15
C GLU A 161 3.49 13.20 -2.85
N PHE A 162 4.74 13.17 -3.33
CA PHE A 162 5.75 12.26 -2.82
C PHE A 162 6.52 12.89 -1.66
N LYS A 163 6.45 12.25 -0.50
CA LYS A 163 7.27 12.62 0.66
C LYS A 163 7.95 11.39 1.24
N ALA A 164 8.97 11.64 2.05
CA ALA A 164 9.65 10.58 2.79
C ALA A 164 8.65 9.77 3.64
N ILE A 165 8.90 8.46 3.78
CA ILE A 165 8.01 7.54 4.51
C ILE A 165 7.59 8.11 5.88
N PRO A 166 8.50 8.63 6.74
CA PRO A 166 8.10 9.10 8.07
C PRO A 166 7.11 10.28 8.02
N LEU A 167 7.26 11.19 7.06
CA LEU A 167 6.33 12.33 6.88
C LEU A 167 4.93 11.84 6.52
N MET A 168 4.85 10.90 5.57
CA MET A 168 3.56 10.38 5.12
C MET A 168 2.88 9.53 6.19
N LEU A 169 3.64 8.70 6.91
CA LEU A 169 3.09 7.91 8.02
C LEU A 169 2.62 8.82 9.15
N ALA A 170 3.38 9.86 9.50
CA ALA A 170 2.93 10.85 10.48
C ALA A 170 1.59 11.49 10.08
N ARG A 171 1.46 11.88 8.80
CA ARG A 171 0.22 12.47 8.27
C ARG A 171 -0.98 11.55 8.40
N TYR A 172 -0.83 10.25 8.10
CA TYR A 172 -1.97 9.32 7.99
C TYR A 172 -2.21 8.45 9.22
N MET A 173 -1.23 8.30 10.11
CA MET A 173 -1.37 7.55 11.36
C MET A 173 -1.62 8.46 12.56
N MET A 174 -1.27 9.75 12.48
CA MET A 174 -1.49 10.75 13.54
C MET A 174 -2.42 11.90 13.08
N ASP A 175 -3.25 11.68 12.06
CA ASP A 175 -4.19 12.68 11.59
C ASP A 175 -5.10 13.15 12.74
N ARG A 176 -5.38 14.46 12.79
CA ARG A 176 -6.27 15.08 13.79
C ARG A 176 -7.69 14.53 13.74
N GLU A 177 -8.13 14.08 12.56
CA GLU A 177 -9.43 13.42 12.37
C GLU A 177 -9.38 11.92 12.72
N GLY A 178 -8.21 11.40 13.11
CA GLY A 178 -7.95 10.00 13.42
C GLY A 178 -7.23 9.26 12.29
N PRO A 179 -6.52 8.16 12.60
CA PRO A 179 -5.74 7.43 11.60
C PRO A 179 -6.62 6.93 10.45
N ALA A 180 -6.03 6.83 9.26
CA ALA A 180 -6.70 6.29 8.09
C ALA A 180 -7.21 4.86 8.38
N SER A 181 -8.53 4.72 8.46
CA SER A 181 -9.20 3.48 8.84
C SER A 181 -9.87 2.81 7.64
N GLY A 182 -10.12 1.51 7.76
CA GLY A 182 -10.71 0.67 6.72
C GLY A 182 -9.83 -0.53 6.38
N LYS A 183 -10.22 -1.26 5.34
CA LYS A 183 -9.48 -2.44 4.88
C LYS A 183 -8.32 -2.02 3.97
N SER A 184 -7.18 -2.68 4.15
CA SER A 184 -6.03 -2.62 3.25
C SER A 184 -6.38 -3.17 1.86
N GLY A 185 -5.64 -2.75 0.84
CA GLY A 185 -5.82 -3.20 -0.56
C GLY A 185 -5.76 -4.72 -0.68
N SER A 186 -4.81 -5.35 0.03
CA SER A 186 -4.66 -6.80 0.08
C SER A 186 -5.90 -7.54 0.61
N THR A 187 -6.62 -6.98 1.59
CA THR A 187 -7.87 -7.57 2.09
C THR A 187 -9.01 -7.33 1.13
N LEU A 188 -9.18 -6.10 0.66
CA LEU A 188 -10.23 -5.72 -0.28
C LEU A 188 -10.19 -6.60 -1.54
N ARG A 189 -9.00 -6.83 -2.09
CA ARG A 189 -8.81 -7.72 -3.25
C ARG A 189 -9.21 -9.16 -2.93
N LYS A 190 -8.80 -9.70 -1.78
CA LYS A 190 -9.17 -11.07 -1.36
C LYS A 190 -10.69 -11.23 -1.22
N GLU A 191 -11.37 -10.20 -0.71
CA GLU A 191 -12.83 -10.20 -0.61
C GLU A 191 -13.51 -10.15 -1.98
N GLN A 192 -13.05 -9.29 -2.89
CA GLN A 192 -13.55 -9.25 -4.27
C GLN A 192 -13.41 -10.61 -4.96
N ASN A 193 -12.23 -11.23 -4.89
CA ASN A 193 -11.98 -12.55 -5.50
C ASN A 193 -12.92 -13.62 -4.91
N ARG A 194 -13.18 -13.61 -3.59
CA ARG A 194 -14.13 -14.55 -2.95
C ARG A 194 -15.56 -14.34 -3.45
N VAL A 195 -15.98 -13.10 -3.65
CA VAL A 195 -17.32 -12.77 -4.18
C VAL A 195 -17.45 -13.22 -5.63
N GLU A 196 -16.43 -12.97 -6.46
CA GLU A 196 -16.38 -13.41 -7.87
C GLU A 196 -16.46 -14.93 -7.98
N GLN A 197 -15.67 -15.66 -7.18
CA GLN A 197 -15.71 -17.12 -7.13
C GLN A 197 -17.10 -17.64 -6.77
N ARG A 198 -17.74 -17.09 -5.71
CA ARG A 198 -19.10 -17.47 -5.31
C ARG A 198 -20.14 -17.20 -6.39
N ARG A 199 -19.98 -16.13 -7.17
CA ARG A 199 -20.87 -15.82 -8.31
C ARG A 199 -20.69 -16.83 -9.43
N ALA A 200 -19.45 -17.16 -9.79
CA ALA A 200 -19.13 -18.14 -10.82
C ALA A 200 -19.63 -19.55 -10.47
N SER A 201 -19.52 -19.96 -9.19
CA SER A 201 -20.07 -21.24 -8.71
C SER A 201 -21.59 -21.30 -8.77
N ARG A 202 -22.29 -20.17 -8.62
CA ARG A 202 -23.76 -20.08 -8.69
C ARG A 202 -24.28 -20.01 -10.14
N SER A 203 -23.50 -19.50 -11.08
CA SER A 203 -23.87 -19.48 -12.50
C SER A 203 -23.69 -20.82 -13.19
N ASN A 204 -22.85 -21.71 -12.65
CA ASN A 204 -22.62 -23.07 -13.15
C ASN A 204 -23.52 -24.14 -12.50
N ASP A 205 -24.62 -23.74 -11.83
CA ASP A 205 -25.60 -24.70 -11.31
C ASP A 205 -26.43 -25.30 -12.47
N PRO A 206 -26.30 -26.60 -12.80
CA PRO A 206 -27.00 -27.23 -13.93
C PRO A 206 -28.52 -27.32 -13.73
N ARG A 207 -29.04 -26.92 -12.57
CA ARG A 207 -30.46 -27.04 -12.19
C ARG A 207 -31.40 -26.02 -12.85
N LYS A 208 -30.92 -25.22 -13.81
CA LYS A 208 -31.73 -24.28 -14.61
C LYS A 208 -31.90 -24.73 -16.08
N GLY A 209 -32.11 -26.03 -16.31
CA GLY A 209 -32.20 -26.58 -17.65
C GLY A 209 -33.09 -27.80 -17.79
N SER A 210 -34.33 -27.75 -17.28
CA SER A 210 -35.40 -28.67 -17.69
C SER A 210 -36.74 -28.21 -17.12
N GLY A 211 -37.34 -27.20 -17.78
CA GLY A 211 -38.78 -27.03 -17.69
C GLY A 211 -39.47 -28.21 -18.39
N PRO A 212 -40.61 -28.70 -17.89
CA PRO A 212 -41.28 -29.83 -18.52
C PRO A 212 -41.78 -29.42 -19.91
N ALA A 213 -41.35 -30.15 -20.94
CA ALA A 213 -41.96 -30.08 -22.25
C ALA A 213 -43.41 -30.56 -22.11
N ARG A 214 -44.35 -29.70 -22.53
CA ARG A 214 -45.75 -30.07 -22.76
C ARG A 214 -45.94 -30.56 -24.18
#